data_AF-A0A9X0WCK3-F1
#
_entry.id   AF-A0A9X0WCK3-F1
#
_cell.length_a   1.000
_cell.length_b   1.000
_cell.length_c   1.000
_cell.angle_alpha   90.00
_cell.angle_beta   90.00
_cell.angle_gamma   90.00
#
_symmetry.space_group_name_H-M   'P 1'
#
loop_
_entity.id
_entity.type
_entity.pdbx_description
1 polymer ?
#
loop_
_entity_poly.entity_id
_entity_poly.type
_entity_poly.pdbx_seq_one_letter_code
_entity_poly.pdbx_strand_id
1 'polypeptide(L)'
;MTRKTRARLFLVRQAAKQRVVNCNYDDNTVPRTTGLEEAKVRLHIPLDTLCSLIELAREFQAKESVVIPEVPSSPSDDWAMQVLADHGDDYNVAEFSNIVTEMSERQRSELVALMWVGRGDYSIEEWEQAVDDALGDFSIRAAAYVLAHPMVSDHLEEGMIAFELSCEED
;
A
#
# COMPACT_ATOMS: atom_id res chain seq x y z
N MET A 1 19.53 -6.79 35.30
CA MET A 1 18.07 -6.65 35.23
C MET A 1 17.66 -6.69 33.78
N THR A 2 16.91 -7.74 33.45
CA THR A 2 16.46 -8.19 32.13
C THR A 2 15.38 -7.30 31.54
N ARG A 3 15.45 -7.04 30.23
CA ARG A 3 14.32 -7.05 29.28
C ARG A 3 14.84 -7.26 27.85
N LYS A 4 14.97 -8.55 27.49
CA LYS A 4 14.83 -9.03 26.11
C LYS A 4 13.47 -8.55 25.59
N THR A 5 13.37 -7.91 24.43
CA THR A 5 12.18 -7.99 23.56
C THR A 5 12.56 -7.63 22.12
N ARG A 6 12.47 -8.65 21.26
CA ARG A 6 12.14 -8.62 19.82
C ARG A 6 13.10 -7.93 18.86
N ALA A 7 14.15 -8.68 18.55
CA ALA A 7 14.64 -8.74 17.17
C ALA A 7 13.64 -9.54 16.29
N ARG A 8 13.62 -9.21 15.00
CA ARG A 8 13.08 -9.95 13.85
C ARG A 8 11.57 -9.91 13.66
N LEU A 9 11.11 -9.02 12.79
CA LEU A 9 9.92 -9.25 12.00
C LEU A 9 10.09 -8.68 10.59
N PHE A 10 11.06 -9.17 9.84
CA PHE A 10 11.08 -9.10 8.38
C PHE A 10 12.17 -10.06 7.93
N LEU A 11 11.76 -11.31 7.65
CA LEU A 11 12.39 -12.27 6.74
C LEU A 11 12.00 -13.71 7.12
N VAL A 12 11.65 -14.43 6.06
CA VAL A 12 11.47 -15.89 5.95
C VAL A 12 10.10 -16.41 6.37
N ARG A 13 9.17 -16.49 5.40
CA ARG A 13 8.39 -17.72 5.12
C ARG A 13 8.06 -17.88 3.64
N GLN A 14 9.01 -18.46 2.92
CA GLN A 14 8.73 -19.23 1.71
C GLN A 14 8.39 -20.69 2.09
N ALA A 15 7.49 -21.27 1.30
CA ALA A 15 7.25 -22.70 1.05
C ALA A 15 6.39 -23.53 2.03
N ALA A 16 5.21 -23.92 1.55
CA ALA A 16 4.66 -25.30 1.46
C ALA A 16 3.16 -25.21 1.11
N LYS A 17 2.53 -26.00 0.23
CA LYS A 17 2.90 -27.23 -0.49
C LYS A 17 1.80 -27.47 -1.54
N GLN A 18 2.20 -27.76 -2.77
CA GLN A 18 1.37 -28.40 -3.78
C GLN A 18 0.74 -29.67 -3.18
N ARG A 19 -0.59 -29.78 -3.18
CA ARG A 19 -1.27 -31.07 -2.99
C ARG A 19 -1.94 -31.43 -4.31
N VAL A 20 -1.32 -32.37 -5.01
CA VAL A 20 -1.88 -33.03 -6.18
C VAL A 20 -3.17 -33.73 -5.74
N VAL A 21 -4.31 -33.28 -6.26
CA VAL A 21 -5.57 -34.01 -6.19
C VAL A 21 -5.80 -34.60 -7.57
N ASN A 22 -5.51 -35.88 -7.71
CA ASN A 22 -6.00 -36.67 -8.83
C ASN A 22 -7.48 -36.98 -8.56
N CYS A 23 -8.37 -36.28 -9.25
CA CYS A 23 -9.75 -36.70 -9.41
C CYS A 23 -9.99 -36.96 -10.89
N ASN A 24 -10.12 -38.23 -11.27
CA ASN A 24 -10.79 -38.60 -12.50
C ASN A 24 -12.25 -38.11 -12.39
N TYR A 25 -12.69 -37.27 -13.32
CA TYR A 25 -14.07 -36.84 -13.44
C TYR A 25 -14.57 -37.19 -14.84
N ASP A 26 -15.14 -38.37 -14.97
CA ASP A 26 -15.96 -38.75 -16.13
C ASP A 26 -17.39 -38.22 -15.93
N ASP A 27 -17.92 -37.70 -17.05
CA ASP A 27 -19.33 -37.71 -17.49
C ASP A 27 -20.31 -36.60 -17.01
N ASN A 28 -20.63 -35.74 -17.99
CA ASN A 28 -21.90 -35.04 -18.25
C ASN A 28 -22.78 -34.61 -17.07
N THR A 29 -22.36 -33.54 -16.40
CA THR A 29 -23.30 -32.58 -15.80
C THR A 29 -22.77 -31.19 -16.07
N VAL A 30 -23.53 -30.37 -16.80
CA VAL A 30 -23.27 -28.92 -16.88
C VAL A 30 -23.95 -28.30 -15.65
N PRO A 31 -23.21 -27.83 -14.63
CA PRO A 31 -23.81 -27.02 -13.61
C PRO A 31 -23.77 -25.57 -14.09
N ARG A 32 -24.95 -25.03 -14.36
CA ARG A 32 -25.17 -23.58 -14.48
C ARG A 32 -24.68 -22.94 -13.18
N THR A 33 -23.49 -22.34 -13.22
CA THR A 33 -22.87 -21.59 -12.11
C THR A 33 -22.80 -20.11 -12.48
N THR A 34 -23.94 -19.46 -12.54
CA THR A 34 -24.03 -18.06 -12.09
C THR A 34 -23.85 -18.09 -10.57
N GLY A 35 -22.65 -17.75 -10.09
CA GLY A 35 -22.37 -17.75 -8.64
C GLY A 35 -20.90 -17.83 -8.21
N LEU A 36 -19.94 -17.62 -9.12
CA LEU A 36 -18.58 -17.24 -8.79
C LEU A 36 -18.30 -15.91 -9.50
N GLU A 37 -19.07 -14.88 -9.14
CA GLU A 37 -18.53 -13.53 -9.26
C GLU A 37 -17.32 -13.56 -8.33
N GLU A 38 -16.14 -13.48 -8.93
CA GLU A 38 -14.85 -13.41 -8.27
C GLU A 38 -14.97 -12.52 -7.03
N ALA A 39 -14.30 -12.88 -5.94
CA ALA A 39 -14.17 -11.97 -4.80
C ALA A 39 -13.41 -10.74 -5.31
N LYS A 40 -14.14 -9.78 -5.90
CA LYS A 40 -13.60 -8.63 -6.58
C LYS A 40 -12.81 -7.87 -5.53
N VAL A 41 -11.50 -7.86 -5.70
CA VAL A 41 -10.58 -7.06 -4.89
C VAL A 41 -11.13 -5.63 -4.92
N ARG A 42 -11.51 -5.08 -3.76
CA ARG A 42 -12.19 -3.77 -3.69
C ARG A 42 -11.23 -2.72 -3.16
N LEU A 43 -10.96 -1.75 -4.02
CA LEU A 43 -10.35 -0.47 -3.69
C LEU A 43 -11.48 0.55 -3.47
N HIS A 44 -11.54 1.16 -2.27
CA HIS A 44 -12.60 2.09 -1.87
C HIS A 44 -12.18 3.57 -1.96
N ILE A 45 -10.94 3.83 -2.37
CA ILE A 45 -10.46 5.17 -2.64
C ILE A 45 -10.95 5.57 -4.04
N PRO A 46 -11.60 6.75 -4.21
CA PRO A 46 -11.95 7.23 -5.55
C PRO A 46 -10.72 7.42 -6.43
N LEU A 47 -10.83 7.09 -7.72
CA LEU A 47 -9.71 7.18 -8.67
C LEU A 47 -9.14 8.60 -8.73
N ASP A 48 -9.99 9.62 -8.86
CA ASP A 48 -9.57 11.03 -8.88
C ASP A 48 -8.76 11.40 -7.63
N THR A 49 -9.12 10.85 -6.46
CA THR A 49 -8.38 11.08 -5.22
C THR A 49 -7.00 10.44 -5.25
N LEU A 50 -6.87 9.23 -5.80
CA LEU A 50 -5.56 8.58 -5.98
C LEU A 50 -4.67 9.35 -6.94
N CYS A 51 -5.22 9.81 -8.06
CA CYS A 51 -4.48 10.60 -9.04
C CYS A 51 -3.97 11.91 -8.43
N SER A 52 -4.83 12.65 -7.72
CA SER A 52 -4.41 13.85 -6.99
C SER A 52 -3.29 13.57 -5.98
N LEU A 53 -3.38 12.46 -5.23
CA LEU A 53 -2.33 12.09 -4.27
C LEU A 53 -1.00 11.76 -4.96
N ILE A 54 -1.03 11.07 -6.11
CA ILE A 54 0.17 10.73 -6.89
C ILE A 54 0.81 12.00 -7.44
N GLU A 55 0.03 12.94 -7.98
CA GLU A 55 0.55 14.22 -8.46
C GLU A 55 1.22 15.02 -7.34
N LEU A 56 0.55 15.17 -6.19
CA LEU A 56 1.11 15.84 -5.01
C LEU A 56 2.42 15.19 -4.56
N ALA A 57 2.46 13.86 -4.49
CA ALA A 57 3.65 13.12 -4.12
C ALA A 57 4.78 13.29 -5.14
N ARG A 58 4.49 13.21 -6.44
CA ARG A 58 5.46 13.37 -7.53
C ARG A 58 6.06 14.77 -7.54
N GLU A 59 5.24 15.80 -7.37
CA GLU A 59 5.71 17.17 -7.28
C GLU A 59 6.56 17.41 -6.03
N PHE A 60 6.19 16.82 -4.89
CA PHE A 60 7.00 16.88 -3.68
C PHE A 60 8.37 16.22 -3.90
N GLN A 61 8.39 15.00 -4.46
CA GLN A 61 9.62 14.25 -4.72
C GLN A 61 10.52 14.91 -5.78
N ALA A 62 9.97 15.70 -6.69
CA ALA A 62 10.74 16.43 -7.71
C ALA A 62 11.52 17.65 -7.15
N LYS A 63 11.23 18.11 -5.92
CA LYS A 63 11.87 19.28 -5.32
C LYS A 63 13.31 18.95 -4.88
N GLU A 64 14.27 19.79 -5.27
CA GLU A 64 15.70 19.61 -4.93
C GLU A 64 15.98 19.58 -3.42
N SER A 65 15.14 20.26 -2.62
CA SER A 65 15.26 20.28 -1.16
C SER A 65 14.82 18.98 -0.48
N VAL A 66 14.15 18.07 -1.21
CA VAL A 66 13.60 16.83 -0.64
C VAL A 66 14.66 15.75 -0.72
N VAL A 67 15.23 15.42 0.44
CA VAL A 67 16.22 14.34 0.59
C VAL A 67 15.62 13.28 1.49
N ILE A 68 14.91 12.33 0.88
CA ILE A 68 14.35 11.18 1.59
C ILE A 68 15.39 10.06 1.59
N PRO A 69 15.98 9.68 2.74
CA PRO A 69 16.94 8.61 2.79
C PRO A 69 16.28 7.24 2.52
N GLU A 70 16.91 6.40 1.70
CA GLU A 70 16.43 5.03 1.45
C GLU A 70 16.42 4.16 2.71
N VAL A 71 17.36 4.42 3.63
CA VAL A 71 17.48 3.73 4.92
C VAL A 71 17.07 4.70 6.02
N PRO A 72 16.07 4.36 6.85
CA PRO A 72 15.67 5.23 7.96
C PRO A 72 16.84 5.41 8.93
N SER A 73 17.09 6.65 9.33
CA SER A 73 18.20 7.04 10.21
C SER A 73 18.02 6.57 11.66
N SER A 74 16.78 6.27 12.06
CA SER A 74 16.42 5.74 13.38
C SER A 74 15.64 4.43 13.25
N PRO A 75 15.91 3.43 14.11
CA PRO A 75 15.12 2.20 14.18
C PRO A 75 13.76 2.39 14.88
N SER A 76 13.39 3.62 15.25
CA SER A 76 12.08 3.94 15.83
C SER A 76 11.01 4.05 14.77
N ASP A 77 9.77 3.65 15.10
CA ASP A 77 8.62 3.71 14.20
C ASP A 77 8.23 5.15 13.77
N ASP A 78 8.79 6.18 14.42
CA ASP A 78 8.56 7.61 14.12
C ASP A 78 9.49 8.19 13.03
N TRP A 79 10.25 7.36 12.32
CA TRP A 79 11.17 7.83 11.27
C TRP A 79 10.45 8.62 10.17
N ALA A 80 9.22 8.22 9.80
CA ALA A 80 8.43 8.90 8.78
C ALA A 80 8.07 10.34 9.18
N MET A 81 7.75 10.54 10.45
CA MET A 81 7.47 11.88 11.00
C MET A 81 8.73 12.75 11.00
N GLN A 82 9.91 12.17 11.23
CA GLN A 82 11.18 12.90 11.20
C GLN A 82 11.52 13.36 9.78
N VAL A 83 11.35 12.49 8.78
CA VAL A 83 11.57 12.83 7.36
C VAL A 83 10.71 14.02 6.95
N LEU A 84 9.44 14.06 7.37
CA LEU A 84 8.53 15.14 6.99
C LEU A 84 8.59 16.37 7.89
N ALA A 85 9.22 16.29 9.06
CA ALA A 85 9.37 17.46 9.94
C ALA A 85 10.11 18.61 9.25
N ASP A 86 11.06 18.28 8.37
CA ASP A 86 11.84 19.24 7.58
C ASP A 86 11.05 19.83 6.39
N HIS A 87 9.83 19.35 6.14
CA HIS A 87 8.98 19.72 5.01
C HIS A 87 7.56 20.14 5.44
N GLY A 88 7.36 20.47 6.72
CA GLY A 88 6.03 20.79 7.27
C GLY A 88 5.40 22.09 6.72
N ASP A 89 6.19 22.97 6.10
CA ASP A 89 5.75 24.18 5.40
C ASP A 89 5.50 23.98 3.90
N ASP A 90 5.75 22.78 3.38
CA ASP A 90 5.51 22.45 1.99
C ASP A 90 4.01 22.28 1.69
N TYR A 91 3.52 23.02 0.69
CA TYR A 91 2.11 22.97 0.30
C TYR A 91 1.66 21.56 -0.12
N ASN A 92 2.49 20.80 -0.83
CA ASN A 92 2.12 19.47 -1.33
C ASN A 92 2.03 18.47 -0.19
N VAL A 93 2.93 18.57 0.80
CA VAL A 93 2.87 17.76 2.02
C VAL A 93 1.61 18.08 2.82
N ALA A 94 1.28 19.36 2.98
CA ALA A 94 0.09 19.79 3.69
C ALA A 94 -1.20 19.30 3.01
N GLU A 95 -1.31 19.49 1.69
CA GLU A 95 -2.49 19.09 0.92
C GLU A 95 -2.68 17.57 0.89
N PHE A 96 -1.61 16.81 0.63
CA PHE A 96 -1.64 15.35 0.70
C PHE A 96 -2.10 14.87 2.08
N SER A 97 -1.57 15.49 3.15
CA SER A 97 -1.94 15.15 4.53
C SER A 97 -3.40 15.47 4.84
N ASN A 98 -3.94 16.57 4.31
CA ASN A 98 -5.34 16.94 4.46
C ASN A 98 -6.25 15.89 3.81
N ILE A 99 -5.99 15.55 2.55
CA ILE A 99 -6.77 14.55 1.80
C ILE A 99 -6.78 13.21 2.56
N VAL A 100 -5.61 12.73 2.99
CA VAL A 100 -5.50 11.44 3.69
C VAL A 100 -6.16 11.48 5.08
N THR A 101 -6.17 12.63 5.76
CA THR A 101 -6.83 12.76 7.07
C THR A 101 -8.35 12.66 6.97
N GLU A 102 -8.94 13.11 5.86
CA GLU A 102 -10.38 13.03 5.60
C GLU A 102 -10.84 11.61 5.22
N MET A 103 -9.91 10.75 4.79
CA MET A 103 -10.21 9.36 4.47
C MET A 103 -10.66 8.55 5.69
N SER A 104 -11.45 7.50 5.46
CA SER A 104 -11.73 6.49 6.49
C SER A 104 -10.49 5.65 6.83
N GLU A 105 -10.49 4.98 7.97
CA GLU A 105 -9.38 4.08 8.36
C GLU A 105 -9.11 3.00 7.31
N ARG A 106 -10.17 2.41 6.74
CA ARG A 106 -10.07 1.45 5.63
C ARG A 106 -9.36 2.07 4.44
N GLN A 107 -9.79 3.25 3.99
CA GLN A 107 -9.17 3.93 2.84
C GLN A 107 -7.70 4.30 3.11
N ARG A 108 -7.35 4.75 4.33
CA ARG A 108 -5.94 4.99 4.69
C ARG A 108 -5.11 3.71 4.67
N SER A 109 -5.69 2.60 5.09
CA SER A 109 -5.02 1.28 5.05
C SER A 109 -4.86 0.80 3.61
N GLU A 110 -5.85 1.03 2.76
CA GLU A 110 -5.79 0.74 1.33
C GLU A 110 -4.72 1.57 0.62
N LEU A 111 -4.54 2.84 0.99
CA LEU A 111 -3.47 3.68 0.42
C LEU A 111 -2.08 3.10 0.74
N VAL A 112 -1.88 2.67 1.98
CA VAL A 112 -0.63 2.03 2.41
C VAL A 112 -0.42 0.69 1.70
N ALA A 113 -1.47 -0.14 1.64
CA ALA A 113 -1.44 -1.43 0.96
C ALA A 113 -1.15 -1.28 -0.54
N LEU A 114 -1.72 -0.26 -1.18
CA LEU A 114 -1.52 0.03 -2.60
C LEU A 114 -0.04 0.34 -2.88
N MET A 115 0.58 1.16 -2.04
CA MET A 115 2.02 1.42 -2.11
C MET A 115 2.83 0.14 -1.92
N TRP A 116 2.47 -0.74 -0.98
CA TRP A 116 3.17 -2.01 -0.78
C TRP A 116 3.02 -2.97 -1.98
N VAL A 117 1.86 -3.00 -2.63
CA VAL A 117 1.62 -3.78 -3.84
C VAL A 117 2.48 -3.27 -4.99
N GLY A 118 2.48 -1.97 -5.27
CA GLY A 118 3.32 -1.42 -6.34
C GLY A 118 4.83 -1.48 -6.05
N ARG A 119 5.23 -1.53 -4.78
CA ARG A 119 6.61 -1.84 -4.37
C ARG A 119 6.96 -3.33 -4.55
N GLY A 120 5.95 -4.20 -4.64
CA GLY A 120 6.11 -5.65 -4.79
C GLY A 120 6.27 -6.42 -3.47
N ASP A 121 5.88 -5.85 -2.33
CA ASP A 121 5.86 -6.57 -1.05
C ASP A 121 4.70 -7.55 -0.94
N TYR A 122 3.58 -7.22 -1.60
CA TYR A 122 2.37 -8.03 -1.72
C TYR A 122 1.97 -8.10 -3.19
N SER A 123 1.28 -9.18 -3.58
CA SER A 123 0.61 -9.23 -4.88
C SER A 123 -0.86 -8.77 -4.79
N ILE A 124 -1.51 -8.57 -5.94
CA ILE A 124 -2.93 -8.21 -5.99
C ILE A 124 -3.83 -9.30 -5.38
N GLU A 125 -3.42 -10.56 -5.47
CA GLU A 125 -4.11 -11.70 -4.84
C GLU A 125 -4.02 -11.66 -3.30
N GLU A 126 -3.04 -10.93 -2.75
CA GLU A 126 -2.83 -10.75 -1.31
C GLU A 126 -3.41 -9.42 -0.79
N TRP A 127 -4.20 -8.70 -1.62
CA TRP A 127 -4.71 -7.37 -1.28
C TRP A 127 -5.37 -7.25 0.09
N GLU A 128 -6.35 -8.11 0.41
CA GLU A 128 -7.05 -8.00 1.70
C GLU A 128 -6.11 -8.27 2.88
N GLN A 129 -5.09 -9.10 2.71
CA GLN A 129 -4.04 -9.31 3.72
C GLN A 129 -3.18 -8.04 3.87
N ALA A 130 -2.79 -7.40 2.76
CA ALA A 130 -2.04 -6.16 2.79
C ALA A 130 -2.84 -5.02 3.46
N VAL A 131 -4.15 -4.93 3.19
CA VAL A 131 -5.04 -3.96 3.85
C VAL A 131 -5.16 -4.27 5.34
N ASP A 132 -5.34 -5.53 5.72
CA ASP A 132 -5.44 -5.95 7.13
C ASP A 132 -4.14 -5.65 7.89
N ASP A 133 -2.97 -5.85 7.28
CA ASP A 133 -1.67 -5.55 7.87
C ASP A 133 -1.40 -4.04 7.97
N ALA A 134 -2.05 -3.24 7.12
CA ALA A 134 -2.00 -1.78 7.18
C ALA A 134 -2.97 -1.16 8.21
N LEU A 135 -3.94 -1.93 8.73
CA LEU A 135 -4.86 -1.44 9.76
C LEU A 135 -4.11 -1.07 11.06
N GLY A 136 -4.71 -0.19 11.86
CA GLY A 136 -4.09 0.30 13.09
C GLY A 136 -2.99 1.32 12.81
N ASP A 137 -1.77 1.07 13.30
CA ASP A 137 -0.71 2.08 13.37
C ASP A 137 -0.31 2.68 12.01
N PHE A 138 -0.27 1.88 10.94
CA PHE A 138 0.05 2.39 9.61
C PHE A 138 -1.06 3.29 9.07
N SER A 139 -2.32 2.88 9.22
CA SER A 139 -3.49 3.67 8.81
C SER A 139 -3.59 5.01 9.56
N ILE A 140 -3.21 5.05 10.84
CA ILE A 140 -3.22 6.28 11.65
C ILE A 140 -2.18 7.28 11.15
N ARG A 141 -1.03 6.77 10.71
CA ARG A 141 0.11 7.57 10.23
C ARG A 141 0.23 7.58 8.71
N ALA A 142 -0.82 7.19 7.98
CA ALA A 142 -0.73 6.88 6.55
C ALA A 142 -0.14 8.03 5.74
N ALA A 143 -0.55 9.27 5.98
CA ALA A 143 -0.03 10.44 5.27
C ALA A 143 1.50 10.53 5.40
N ALA A 144 1.99 10.48 6.64
CA ALA A 144 3.41 10.62 6.90
C ALA A 144 4.21 9.41 6.42
N TYR A 145 3.66 8.21 6.68
CA TYR A 145 4.28 6.96 6.29
C TYR A 145 4.44 6.86 4.78
N VAL A 146 3.39 7.13 4.00
CA VAL A 146 3.39 7.05 2.54
C VAL A 146 4.37 8.08 1.96
N LEU A 147 4.25 9.36 2.30
CA LEU A 147 5.14 10.42 1.77
C LEU A 147 6.61 10.26 2.15
N ALA A 148 6.93 9.61 3.27
CA ALA A 148 8.30 9.34 3.66
C ALA A 148 9.00 8.27 2.81
N HIS A 149 8.34 7.70 1.79
CA HIS A 149 8.95 6.74 0.86
C HIS A 149 9.49 7.46 -0.40
N PRO A 150 10.78 7.27 -0.77
CA PRO A 150 11.43 7.99 -1.86
C PRO A 150 10.80 7.85 -3.25
N MET A 151 10.09 6.75 -3.51
CA MET A 151 9.50 6.41 -4.82
C MET A 151 7.98 6.24 -4.72
N VAL A 152 7.33 6.88 -3.74
CA VAL A 152 5.91 6.67 -3.49
C VAL A 152 4.98 7.01 -4.66
N SER A 153 5.29 8.03 -5.47
CA SER A 153 4.48 8.33 -6.65
C SER A 153 4.45 7.15 -7.61
N ASP A 154 5.62 6.61 -7.96
CA ASP A 154 5.75 5.43 -8.82
C ASP A 154 5.15 4.17 -8.17
N HIS A 155 5.37 3.94 -6.87
CA HIS A 155 4.77 2.78 -6.20
C HIS A 155 3.24 2.83 -6.16
N LEU A 156 2.64 4.00 -5.97
CA LEU A 156 1.18 4.13 -6.03
C LEU A 156 0.66 3.92 -7.45
N GLU A 157 1.39 4.41 -8.46
CA GLU A 157 1.06 4.20 -9.88
C GLU A 157 1.12 2.72 -10.28
N GLU A 158 2.20 2.02 -9.94
CA GLU A 158 2.34 0.57 -10.15
C GLU A 158 1.25 -0.22 -9.38
N GLY A 159 0.90 0.23 -8.17
CA GLY A 159 -0.20 -0.34 -7.41
C GLY A 159 -1.55 -0.20 -8.14
N MET A 160 -1.83 0.97 -8.74
CA MET A 160 -3.03 1.17 -9.55
C MET A 160 -3.02 0.33 -10.82
N ILE A 161 -1.86 0.19 -11.49
CA ILE A 161 -1.71 -0.68 -12.67
C ILE A 161 -2.04 -2.13 -12.33
N ALA A 162 -1.67 -2.61 -11.13
CA ALA A 162 -2.05 -3.94 -10.65
C ALA A 162 -3.57 -4.11 -10.46
N PHE A 163 -4.30 -3.01 -10.27
CA PHE A 163 -5.77 -2.93 -10.27
C PHE A 163 -6.37 -2.66 -11.66
N GLU A 164 -5.54 -2.63 -12.71
CA GLU A 164 -5.93 -2.24 -14.07
C GLU A 164 -6.52 -0.80 -14.14
N LEU A 165 -6.01 0.09 -13.29
CA LEU A 165 -6.39 1.51 -13.21
C LEU A 165 -5.25 2.41 -13.68
N SER A 166 -5.58 3.57 -14.24
CA SER A 166 -4.63 4.59 -14.68
C SER A 166 -5.21 6.00 -14.48
N CYS A 167 -4.33 6.99 -14.34
CA CYS A 167 -4.72 8.41 -14.24
C CYS A 167 -4.83 9.12 -15.60
N GLU A 168 -4.54 8.42 -16.69
CA GLU A 168 -4.76 8.96 -18.03
C GLU A 168 -6.27 9.00 -18.32
N GLU A 169 -6.81 10.21 -18.48
CA GLU A 169 -8.18 10.45 -18.94
C GLU A 169 -8.33 9.94 -20.39
N ASP A 170 -9.31 9.08 -20.65
CA ASP A 170 -9.87 8.88 -22.00
C ASP A 170 -10.71 10.08 -22.45
#